data_AF-A0A3A6QSX5-F1
#
_entry.id   AF-A0A3A6QSX5-F1
#
_cell.length_a   1.000
_cell.length_b   1.000
_cell.length_c   1.000
_cell.angle_alpha   90.00
_cell.angle_beta   90.00
_cell.angle_gamma   90.00
#
_symmetry.space_group_name_H-M   'P 1'
#
loop_
_entity.id
_entity.type
_entity.pdbx_description
1 polymer ?
#
loop_
_entity_poly.entity_id
_entity_poly.type
_entity_poly.pdbx_seq_one_letter_code
_entity_poly.pdbx_strand_id
1 'polypeptide(L)'
;MIPKDVYETIMPIGTHLPRLYGLPNIHKPDIPLRPVLDMYDSPYHTVAKWLVTVLKPLHNRLIKHSIKDVFQFVDRIKNINTKDQTMISFDVA
;
A
#
# COMPACT_ATOMS: atom_id res chain seq x y z
N MET A 1 -12.43 8.89 20.01
CA MET A 1 -13.61 8.82 19.12
C MET A 1 -13.37 9.79 17.95
N ILE A 2 -13.87 9.47 16.75
CA ILE A 2 -13.73 10.34 15.58
C ILE A 2 -14.64 11.58 15.79
N PRO A 3 -14.16 12.81 15.52
CA PRO A 3 -14.99 14.02 15.58
C PRO A 3 -16.22 13.94 14.67
N LYS A 4 -17.32 14.60 15.05
CA LYS A 4 -18.61 14.51 14.34
C LYS A 4 -18.52 15.04 12.90
N ASP A 5 -17.82 16.16 12.71
CA ASP A 5 -17.53 16.77 11.42
C ASP A 5 -16.74 15.83 10.48
N VAL A 6 -15.75 15.14 11.04
CA VAL A 6 -14.97 14.13 10.31
C VAL A 6 -15.85 12.96 9.95
N TYR A 7 -16.66 12.46 10.90
CA TYR A 7 -17.60 11.35 10.67
C TYR A 7 -18.55 11.68 9.51
N GLU A 8 -19.20 12.84 9.53
CA GLU A 8 -20.12 13.29 8.49
C GLU A 8 -19.42 13.39 7.11
N THR A 9 -18.15 13.79 7.09
CA THR A 9 -17.35 13.89 5.86
C THR A 9 -16.96 12.52 5.31
N ILE A 10 -16.60 11.56 6.18
CA ILE A 10 -16.14 10.23 5.76
C ILE A 10 -17.27 9.21 5.63
N MET A 11 -18.52 9.63 5.85
CA MET A 11 -19.66 8.75 5.66
C MET A 11 -19.61 8.08 4.28
N PRO A 12 -20.08 6.83 4.15
CA PRO A 12 -20.04 6.14 2.88
C PRO A 12 -20.98 6.82 1.89
N ILE A 13 -20.39 7.59 0.97
CA ILE A 13 -21.11 8.31 -0.08
C ILE A 13 -20.41 7.90 -1.38
N GLY A 14 -21.06 7.04 -2.17
CA GLY A 14 -20.51 6.52 -3.40
C GLY A 14 -21.58 5.76 -4.17
N THR A 15 -21.62 5.95 -5.48
CA THR A 15 -22.59 5.31 -6.40
C THR A 15 -21.98 4.14 -7.14
N HIS A 16 -20.65 3.98 -7.10
CA HIS A 16 -19.94 2.93 -7.79
C HIS A 16 -19.67 1.73 -6.89
N LEU A 17 -20.10 0.55 -7.33
CA LEU A 17 -19.74 -0.71 -6.69
C LEU A 17 -18.25 -1.00 -6.94
N PRO A 18 -17.50 -1.48 -5.93
CA PRO A 18 -16.13 -1.97 -6.13
C PRO A 18 -16.09 -3.04 -7.21
N ARG A 19 -15.07 -2.99 -8.06
CA ARG A 19 -14.88 -3.92 -9.19
C ARG A 19 -13.70 -4.82 -8.90
N LEU A 20 -13.95 -6.12 -8.82
CA LEU A 20 -12.90 -7.13 -8.74
C LEU A 20 -12.67 -7.70 -10.15
N TYR A 21 -11.46 -7.55 -10.68
CA TYR A 21 -11.07 -8.13 -11.97
C TYR A 21 -9.66 -8.71 -11.92
N GLY A 22 -9.33 -9.54 -12.90
CA GLY A 22 -8.02 -10.19 -13.00
C GLY A 22 -7.12 -9.53 -14.04
N LEU A 23 -5.85 -9.29 -13.71
CA LEU A 23 -4.82 -8.95 -14.68
C LEU A 23 -3.87 -10.14 -14.91
N PRO A 24 -3.44 -10.43 -16.15
CA PRO A 24 -2.48 -11.49 -16.41
C PRO A 24 -1.17 -11.30 -15.65
N ASN A 25 -0.75 -12.33 -14.90
CA ASN A 25 0.53 -12.31 -14.22
C ASN A 25 1.63 -12.86 -15.16
N ILE A 26 2.09 -12.02 -16.09
CA ILE A 26 2.96 -12.38 -17.25
C ILE A 26 4.29 -13.09 -16.93
N HIS A 27 4.70 -13.14 -15.67
CA HIS A 27 5.94 -13.78 -15.23
C HIS A 27 5.73 -15.16 -14.56
N LYS A 28 4.50 -15.67 -14.46
CA LYS A 28 4.22 -17.01 -13.91
C LYS A 28 3.79 -17.98 -15.01
N PRO A 29 4.17 -19.27 -14.92
CA PRO A 29 3.63 -20.30 -15.81
C PRO A 29 2.10 -20.36 -15.69
N ASP A 30 1.43 -20.79 -16.76
CA ASP A 30 -0.04 -20.90 -16.84
C ASP A 30 -0.81 -19.57 -16.73
N ILE A 31 -0.11 -18.43 -16.74
CA ILE A 31 -0.64 -17.05 -16.77
C ILE A 31 -1.80 -16.86 -15.76
N PRO A 32 -1.58 -17.08 -14.46
CA PRO A 32 -2.62 -16.88 -13.46
C PRO A 32 -3.05 -15.40 -13.44
N LEU A 33 -4.33 -15.17 -13.16
CA LEU A 33 -4.86 -13.82 -12.98
C LEU A 33 -4.48 -13.30 -11.59
N ARG A 34 -3.89 -12.10 -11.55
CA ARG A 34 -3.74 -11.30 -10.32
C ARG A 34 -5.06 -10.58 -10.05
N PRO A 35 -5.76 -10.87 -8.95
CA PRO A 35 -6.95 -10.11 -8.59
C PRO A 35 -6.58 -8.65 -8.30
N VAL A 36 -7.33 -7.72 -8.86
CA VAL A 36 -7.24 -6.28 -8.62
C VAL A 36 -8.62 -5.82 -8.19
N LEU A 37 -8.69 -5.23 -7.00
CA LEU A 37 -9.90 -4.60 -6.49
C LEU A 37 -9.82 -3.10 -6.78
N ASP A 38 -10.60 -2.63 -7.74
CA ASP A 38 -10.80 -1.22 -8.01
C ASP A 38 -11.90 -0.66 -7.10
N MET A 39 -11.49 0.27 -6.25
CA MET A 39 -12.32 0.93 -5.24
C MET A 39 -12.54 2.41 -5.53
N TYR A 40 -12.18 2.89 -6.73
CA TYR A 40 -12.35 4.28 -7.10
C TYR A 40 -13.83 4.68 -7.05
N ASP A 41 -14.12 5.80 -6.38
CA ASP A 41 -15.48 6.32 -6.13
C ASP A 41 -16.47 5.32 -5.49
N SER A 42 -15.93 4.28 -4.84
CA SER A 42 -16.70 3.40 -3.98
C SER A 42 -17.08 4.08 -2.66
N PRO A 43 -18.06 3.56 -1.91
CA PRO A 43 -18.42 4.09 -0.60
C PRO A 43 -17.26 4.15 0.41
N TYR A 44 -16.17 3.42 0.18
CA TYR A 44 -14.99 3.39 1.05
C TYR A 44 -13.92 4.42 0.66
N HIS A 45 -14.03 5.05 -0.51
CA HIS A 45 -12.99 5.91 -1.07
C HIS A 45 -12.65 7.10 -0.17
N THR A 46 -13.67 7.77 0.38
CA THR A 46 -13.49 8.92 1.27
C THR A 46 -12.85 8.52 2.60
N VAL A 47 -13.26 7.37 3.17
CA VAL A 47 -12.65 6.80 4.38
C VAL A 47 -11.17 6.49 4.13
N ALA A 48 -10.84 5.87 3.00
CA ALA A 48 -9.46 5.56 2.64
C ALA A 48 -8.60 6.83 2.49
N LYS A 49 -9.12 7.87 1.83
CA LYS A 49 -8.44 9.18 1.72
C LYS A 49 -8.20 9.81 3.09
N TRP A 50 -9.19 9.77 3.97
CA TRP A 50 -9.02 10.26 5.34
C TRP A 50 -7.97 9.45 6.11
N LEU A 51 -7.96 8.12 5.97
CA LEU A 51 -6.94 7.30 6.63
C LEU A 51 -5.53 7.65 6.15
N VAL A 52 -5.35 7.97 4.86
CA VAL A 52 -4.07 8.45 4.32
C VAL A 52 -3.64 9.74 5.01
N THR A 53 -4.55 10.68 5.30
CA THR A 53 -4.17 11.93 6.01
C THR A 53 -3.74 11.64 7.45
N VAL A 54 -4.43 10.73 8.13
CA VAL A 54 -4.09 10.27 9.49
C VAL A 54 -2.72 9.59 9.53
N LEU A 55 -2.40 8.75 8.53
CA LEU A 55 -1.14 8.01 8.45
C LEU A 55 0.03 8.83 7.89
N LYS A 56 -0.22 9.98 7.27
CA LYS A 56 0.81 10.81 6.63
C LYS A 56 1.97 11.20 7.55
N PRO A 57 1.77 11.59 8.83
CA PRO A 57 2.87 11.90 9.73
C PRO A 57 3.77 10.67 10.01
N LEU A 58 3.16 9.48 10.16
CA LEU A 58 3.88 8.23 10.34
C LEU A 58 4.70 7.90 9.09
N HIS A 59 4.08 8.02 7.91
CA HIS A 59 4.76 7.81 6.64
C HIS A 59 5.97 8.74 6.48
N ASN A 60 5.83 10.04 6.75
CA ASN A 60 6.93 11.00 6.70
C ASN A 60 8.08 10.66 7.66
N ARG A 61 7.77 10.04 8.81
CA ARG A 61 8.80 9.58 9.76
C ARG A 61 9.53 8.33 9.27
N LEU A 62 8.82 7.41 8.61
CA LEU A 62 9.36 6.12 8.16
C LEU A 62 10.07 6.20 6.81
N ILE A 63 9.68 7.11 5.93
CA ILE A 63 10.22 7.20 4.56
C ILE A 63 11.74 7.44 4.52
N LYS A 64 12.34 7.98 5.60
CA LYS A 64 13.80 8.09 5.75
C LYS A 64 14.54 6.75 5.74
N HIS A 65 13.85 5.65 6.03
CA HIS A 65 14.36 4.29 5.98
C HIS A 65 14.00 3.58 4.67
N SER A 66 13.18 4.19 3.82
CA SER A 66 12.82 3.66 2.50
C SER A 66 13.88 4.06 1.48
N ILE A 67 14.09 3.17 0.50
CA ILE A 67 14.91 3.45 -0.68
C ILE A 67 13.97 3.78 -1.83
N LYS A 68 14.33 4.78 -2.66
CA LYS A 68 13.42 5.30 -3.70
C LYS A 68 13.42 4.48 -4.98
N ASP A 69 14.57 3.90 -5.33
CA ASP A 69 14.75 3.18 -6.56
C ASP A 69 15.68 1.96 -6.39
N VAL A 70 15.65 1.09 -7.38
CA VAL A 70 16.39 -0.19 -7.36
C VAL A 70 17.90 0.02 -7.47
N PHE A 71 18.37 1.06 -8.15
CA PHE A 71 19.80 1.32 -8.30
C PHE A 71 20.42 1.75 -6.97
N GLN A 72 19.75 2.63 -6.23
CA GLN A 72 20.13 3.03 -4.88
C GLN A 72 20.11 1.84 -3.92
N PHE A 73 19.16 0.91 -4.07
CA PHE A 73 19.11 -0.32 -3.27
C PHE A 73 20.34 -1.19 -3.53
N VAL A 74 20.67 -1.43 -4.81
CA VAL A 74 21.83 -2.22 -5.22
C VAL A 74 23.12 -1.61 -4.69
N ASP A 75 23.30 -0.29 -4.81
CA ASP A 75 24.51 0.37 -4.32
C ASP A 75 24.64 0.32 -2.80
N ARG A 76 23.51 0.41 -2.07
CA ARG A 76 23.52 0.34 -0.61
C ARG A 76 23.82 -1.06 -0.11
N ILE A 77 23.27 -2.11 -0.74
CA ILE A 77 23.42 -3.50 -0.26
C ILE A 77 24.79 -4.10 -0.58
N LYS A 78 25.47 -3.63 -1.64
CA LYS A 78 26.81 -4.10 -2.04
C LYS A 78 27.83 -4.16 -0.90
N ASN A 79 27.76 -3.21 0.02
CA ASN A 79 28.75 -3.05 1.10
C ASN A 79 28.17 -3.31 2.50
N ILE A 80 26.95 -3.84 2.62
CA ILE A 80 26.37 -4.19 3.93
C ILE A 80 26.99 -5.49 4.43
N ASN A 81 27.64 -5.44 5.61
CA ASN A 81 28.04 -6.64 6.32
C ASN A 81 26.84 -7.23 7.06
N THR A 82 26.38 -8.39 6.61
CA THR A 82 25.26 -9.13 7.20
C THR A 82 25.68 -10.14 8.27
N LYS A 83 26.98 -10.19 8.62
CA LYS A 83 27.45 -11.07 9.69
C LYS A 83 26.72 -10.71 10.99
N ASP A 84 26.14 -11.74 11.62
CA ASP A 84 25.34 -11.64 12.84
C ASP A 84 24.02 -10.85 12.70
N GLN A 85 23.54 -10.62 11.47
CA GLN A 85 22.25 -10.00 11.19
C GLN A 85 21.26 -10.99 10.56
N THR A 86 19.97 -10.79 10.82
CA THR A 86 18.88 -11.58 10.21
C THR A 86 18.05 -10.71 9.30
N MET A 87 17.84 -11.17 8.07
CA MET A 87 16.89 -10.57 7.14
C MET A 87 15.52 -11.22 7.34
N ILE A 88 14.49 -10.38 7.51
CA ILE A 88 13.12 -10.83 7.73
C ILE A 88 12.21 -10.19 6.68
N SER A 89 11.32 -10.99 6.12
CA SER A 89 10.19 -10.48 5.33
C SER A 89 8.95 -10.44 6.21
N PHE A 90 8.22 -9.32 6.15
CA PHE A 90 6.94 -9.12 6.82
C PHE A 90 5.77 -9.23 5.83
N ASP A 91 6.02 -9.73 4.63
CA ASP A 91 4.96 -9.99 3.65
C ASP A 91 4.02 -11.07 4.19
N VAL A 92 2.71 -10.80 4.14
CA VAL A 92 1.68 -11.75 4.55
C VAL A 92 1.52 -12.79 3.43
N ALA A 93 1.63 -14.08 3.78
CA ALA A 93 1.43 -15.21 2.88
C ALA A 93 -0.04 -15.43 2.52
#